data_AF-A0A3N5TUG4-F1
#
_entry.id   AF-A0A3N5TUG4-F1
#
_cell.length_a   1.000
_cell.length_b   1.000
_cell.length_c   1.000
_cell.angle_alpha   90.00
_cell.angle_beta   90.00
_cell.angle_gamma   90.00
#
_symmetry.space_group_name_H-M   'P 1'
#
loop_
_entity.id
_entity.type
_entity.pdbx_description
1 polymer ?
#
loop_
_entity_poly.entity_id
_entity_poly.type
_entity_poly.pdbx_seq_one_letter_code
_entity_poly.pdbx_strand_id
1 'polypeptide(L)'
;MRKICYVAPLFAALFLTGLIYAALTVPTDIQQPGTQPEEVGNLESPDKCDNCHGGYNRAVEPAFNWRGSMMANAGRDPIFWATLAIAEQDFDGAGDLCIRCHSTGGWYGGRSTPTDGSGLTAGDADGVDCDTCHKMTNPNNSEHLGVMKPPFIANDRKTPATGYYGSGMLSLWGGSHKLGPYSDAVARHQSMQSKFHRDVDFCGSCHEVSNPAIGDLAHNNGKQATGDPVIASGALGSPVDIKAAFNNFPYQYGIVERTFSEFKAGILSGTLVRDYSSLPKDLQAGAIKAAFDSAKGDYSDGTARYFSCQTCHVRAVTGLGCNKSGVPIRSDLPLHDMTGGNYWVPDAIIYQNTQGSLRLGGGLTAVQIDALNAGKARAQQQLNL
;
A
#
# COMPACT_ATOMS: atom_id res chain seq x y z
N MET A 1 0.22 50.10 66.71
CA MET A 1 0.67 48.87 66.04
C MET A 1 -0.47 48.29 65.20
N ARG A 2 -0.55 48.65 63.91
CA ARG A 2 -1.52 48.08 62.96
C ARG A 2 -0.76 47.08 62.07
N LYS A 3 -1.12 45.80 62.15
CA LYS A 3 -0.59 44.74 61.28
C LYS A 3 -1.24 44.89 59.90
N ILE A 4 -0.43 45.13 58.88
CA ILE A 4 -0.84 45.10 57.48
C ILE A 4 -0.69 43.64 57.01
N CYS A 5 -1.81 42.97 56.74
CA CYS A 5 -1.82 41.66 56.09
C CYS A 5 -1.63 41.85 54.60
N TYR A 6 -0.52 41.36 54.05
CA TYR A 6 -0.32 41.25 52.61
C TYR A 6 -1.11 40.05 52.08
N VAL A 7 -2.17 40.31 51.31
CA VAL A 7 -2.88 39.28 50.54
C VAL A 7 -2.13 39.12 49.22
N ALA A 8 -1.43 37.99 49.04
CA ALA A 8 -0.83 37.65 47.76
C ALA A 8 -1.93 37.26 46.76
N PRO A 9 -1.96 37.79 45.53
CA PRO A 9 -2.89 37.33 44.52
C PRO A 9 -2.42 35.96 44.00
N LEU A 10 -3.17 34.91 44.31
CA LEU A 10 -3.04 33.61 43.69
C LEU A 10 -3.49 33.75 42.22
N PHE A 11 -2.55 33.94 41.30
CA PHE A 11 -2.83 33.75 39.87
C PHE A 11 -2.99 32.24 39.63
N ALA A 12 -4.23 31.77 39.60
CA ALA A 12 -4.55 30.45 39.08
C ALA A 12 -4.34 30.48 37.55
N ALA A 13 -3.18 30.01 37.09
CA ALA A 13 -2.99 29.69 35.69
C ALA A 13 -3.92 28.51 35.35
N LEU A 14 -5.06 28.78 34.72
CA LEU A 14 -5.82 27.76 34.02
C LEU A 14 -4.92 27.26 32.87
N PHE A 15 -4.24 26.14 33.10
CA PHE A 15 -3.81 25.29 31.99
C PHE A 15 -5.08 24.74 31.35
N LEU A 16 -5.59 25.42 30.32
CA LEU A 16 -6.44 24.74 29.34
C LEU A 16 -5.56 23.68 28.68
N THR A 17 -5.56 22.47 29.24
CA THR A 17 -5.21 21.27 28.48
C THR A 17 -6.27 21.16 27.41
N GLY A 18 -6.02 21.73 26.23
CA GLY A 18 -6.82 21.46 25.06
C GLY A 18 -6.83 19.95 24.86
N LEU A 19 -7.99 19.32 25.06
CA LEU A 19 -8.19 17.92 24.72
C LEU A 19 -8.18 17.87 23.20
N ILE A 20 -7.04 17.49 22.62
CA ILE A 20 -6.93 17.21 21.18
C ILE A 20 -7.70 15.91 20.97
N TYR A 21 -8.89 16.01 20.39
CA TYR A 21 -9.67 14.86 19.96
C TYR A 21 -9.37 14.62 18.48
N ALA A 22 -9.04 13.38 18.12
CA ALA A 22 -8.86 12.99 16.73
C ALA A 22 -10.18 13.13 15.94
N ALA A 23 -10.08 13.41 14.64
CA ALA A 23 -11.27 13.56 13.80
C ALA A 23 -12.12 12.28 13.80
N LEU A 24 -13.41 12.45 14.06
CA LEU A 24 -14.42 11.38 13.95
C LEU A 24 -15.04 11.29 12.56
N THR A 25 -14.68 12.23 11.68
CA THR A 25 -15.18 12.33 10.32
C THR A 25 -14.03 12.71 9.40
N VAL A 26 -13.87 12.00 8.29
CA VAL A 26 -12.83 12.30 7.30
C VAL A 26 -13.24 13.55 6.51
N PRO A 27 -12.45 14.65 6.53
CA PRO A 27 -12.73 15.85 5.76
C PRO A 27 -12.78 15.55 4.26
N THR A 28 -13.61 16.29 3.51
CA THR A 28 -13.66 16.15 2.05
C THR A 28 -12.31 16.45 1.39
N ASP A 29 -11.47 17.26 2.04
CA ASP A 29 -10.10 17.57 1.62
C ASP A 29 -9.14 16.37 1.64
N ILE A 30 -9.48 15.32 2.40
CA ILE A 30 -8.68 14.10 2.56
C ILE A 30 -9.27 12.91 1.79
N GLN A 31 -10.58 12.91 1.58
CA GLN A 31 -11.28 11.89 0.82
C GLN A 31 -10.73 11.74 -0.60
N GLN A 32 -10.70 10.51 -1.11
CA GLN A 32 -10.13 10.19 -2.42
C GLN A 32 -10.93 9.12 -3.16
N PRO A 33 -10.90 9.10 -4.52
CA PRO A 33 -11.58 8.08 -5.32
C PRO A 33 -11.14 6.64 -5.04
N GLY A 34 -11.93 5.69 -5.54
CA GLY A 34 -11.70 4.25 -5.41
C GLY A 34 -12.82 3.58 -4.59
N THR A 35 -12.66 2.28 -4.31
CA THR A 35 -13.51 1.58 -3.35
C THR A 35 -13.46 2.29 -2.01
N GLN A 36 -14.62 2.60 -1.43
CA GLN A 36 -14.72 3.23 -0.12
C GLN A 36 -14.88 2.18 1.00
N PRO A 37 -14.68 2.57 2.27
CA PRO A 37 -14.91 1.68 3.40
C PRO A 37 -16.29 1.01 3.35
N GLU A 38 -16.34 -0.27 3.75
CA GLU A 38 -17.53 -1.12 3.83
C GLU A 38 -18.25 -1.39 2.49
N GLU A 39 -17.71 -0.94 1.35
CA GLU A 39 -18.30 -1.20 0.04
C GLU A 39 -17.98 -2.60 -0.50
N VAL A 40 -16.88 -3.20 -0.04
CA VAL A 40 -16.47 -4.57 -0.33
C VAL A 40 -16.37 -5.35 0.98
N GLY A 41 -17.16 -6.40 1.10
CA GLY A 41 -17.12 -7.33 2.23
C GLY A 41 -16.24 -8.56 1.98
N ASN A 42 -16.23 -9.48 2.95
CA ASN A 42 -15.46 -10.73 2.90
C ASN A 42 -13.95 -10.53 2.70
N LEU A 43 -13.40 -9.47 3.31
CA LEU A 43 -11.97 -9.32 3.52
C LEU A 43 -11.58 -10.17 4.72
N GLU A 44 -10.74 -11.16 4.47
CA GLU A 44 -10.34 -12.18 5.43
C GLU A 44 -8.97 -11.83 6.02
N SER A 45 -8.78 -12.15 7.30
CA SER A 45 -7.45 -12.09 7.91
C SER A 45 -6.46 -13.02 7.16
N PRO A 46 -5.19 -12.59 7.01
CA PRO A 46 -4.11 -13.44 6.48
C PRO A 46 -4.02 -14.83 7.12
N ASP A 47 -4.37 -14.98 8.40
CA ASP A 47 -4.37 -16.28 9.09
C ASP A 47 -5.21 -17.35 8.37
N LYS A 48 -6.30 -16.93 7.70
CA LYS A 48 -7.14 -17.84 6.91
C LYS A 48 -6.37 -18.40 5.71
N CYS A 49 -5.60 -17.55 5.06
CA CYS A 49 -4.76 -17.88 3.92
C CYS A 49 -3.57 -18.76 4.33
N ASP A 50 -2.99 -18.49 5.49
CA ASP A 50 -1.80 -19.18 6.03
C ASP A 50 -1.97 -20.69 6.19
N ASN A 51 -3.21 -21.15 6.45
CA ASN A 51 -3.55 -22.58 6.53
C ASN A 51 -3.19 -23.39 5.28
N CYS A 52 -3.08 -22.71 4.14
CA CYS A 52 -2.74 -23.31 2.85
C CYS A 52 -1.46 -22.70 2.26
N HIS A 53 -1.30 -21.39 2.38
CA HIS A 53 -0.22 -20.62 1.75
C HIS A 53 1.03 -20.44 2.64
N GLY A 54 1.10 -21.15 3.77
CA GLY A 54 2.27 -21.18 4.64
C GLY A 54 2.57 -22.55 5.24
N GLY A 55 3.72 -22.65 5.92
CA GLY A 55 4.12 -23.81 6.72
C GLY A 55 4.61 -25.04 5.94
N TYR A 56 4.98 -24.90 4.67
CA TYR A 56 5.46 -25.99 3.82
C TYR A 56 6.84 -25.76 3.20
N ASN A 57 7.21 -24.53 2.84
CA ASN A 57 8.54 -24.19 2.32
C ASN A 57 8.81 -22.68 2.43
N ARG A 58 9.49 -22.26 3.50
CA ARG A 58 9.82 -20.84 3.75
C ARG A 58 10.61 -20.14 2.65
N ALA A 59 11.30 -20.88 1.78
CA ALA A 59 12.07 -20.28 0.68
C ALA A 59 11.18 -19.76 -0.47
N VAL A 60 9.95 -20.25 -0.59
CA VAL A 60 9.05 -19.92 -1.72
C VAL A 60 7.60 -19.69 -1.33
N GLU A 61 7.18 -20.11 -0.13
CA GLU A 61 5.79 -20.00 0.27
C GLU A 61 5.35 -18.54 0.46
N PRO A 62 4.11 -18.17 0.08
CA PRO A 62 3.65 -16.80 0.19
C PRO A 62 3.69 -16.25 1.62
N ALA A 63 3.14 -16.98 2.58
CA ALA A 63 2.88 -16.45 3.93
C ALA A 63 4.13 -15.97 4.65
N PHE A 64 5.18 -16.80 4.71
CA PHE A 64 6.41 -16.45 5.43
C PHE A 64 7.17 -15.30 4.76
N ASN A 65 7.18 -15.25 3.43
CA ASN A 65 7.86 -14.19 2.69
C ASN A 65 7.10 -12.86 2.82
N TRP A 66 5.77 -12.87 2.66
CA TRP A 66 4.93 -11.68 2.84
C TRP A 66 5.05 -11.15 4.27
N ARG A 67 4.95 -12.02 5.28
CA ARG A 67 5.04 -11.64 6.70
C ARG A 67 6.38 -10.98 7.07
N GLY A 68 7.45 -11.29 6.36
CA GLY A 68 8.76 -10.66 6.52
C GLY A 68 8.91 -9.33 5.78
N SER A 69 7.98 -8.99 4.90
CA SER A 69 8.00 -7.75 4.14
C SER A 69 7.47 -6.57 4.95
N MET A 70 7.74 -5.36 4.48
CA MET A 70 7.19 -4.16 5.10
C MET A 70 5.72 -3.93 4.72
N MET A 71 5.20 -4.58 3.68
CA MET A 71 3.76 -4.57 3.39
C MET A 71 2.97 -5.20 4.54
N ALA A 72 3.37 -6.38 5.02
CA ALA A 72 2.73 -7.06 6.16
C ALA A 72 2.93 -6.35 7.51
N ASN A 73 3.84 -5.38 7.57
CA ASN A 73 4.23 -4.70 8.80
C ASN A 73 4.01 -3.18 8.72
N ALA A 74 3.30 -2.70 7.70
CA ALA A 74 3.06 -1.27 7.50
C ALA A 74 2.30 -0.65 8.69
N GLY A 75 1.38 -1.40 9.30
CA GLY A 75 0.63 -0.98 10.48
C GLY A 75 1.41 -1.12 11.79
N ARG A 76 2.57 -1.80 11.77
CA ARG A 76 3.48 -1.95 12.92
C ARG A 76 4.65 -0.98 12.87
N ASP A 77 4.83 -0.27 11.75
CA ASP A 77 5.97 0.61 11.52
C ASP A 77 5.93 1.82 12.49
N PRO A 78 6.94 2.00 13.35
CA PRO A 78 6.98 3.11 14.28
C PRO A 78 7.17 4.49 13.62
N ILE A 79 7.80 4.56 12.44
CA ILE A 79 7.91 5.81 11.69
C ILE A 79 6.53 6.24 11.21
N PHE A 80 5.75 5.29 10.67
CA PHE A 80 4.37 5.55 10.26
C PHE A 80 3.55 6.16 11.40
N TRP A 81 3.62 5.59 12.61
CA TRP A 81 2.87 6.13 13.73
C TRP A 81 3.34 7.51 14.19
N ALA A 82 4.64 7.78 14.11
CA ALA A 82 5.18 9.10 14.43
C ALA A 82 4.76 10.15 13.39
N THR A 83 4.79 9.82 12.09
CA THR A 83 4.39 10.75 11.02
C THR A 83 2.89 10.94 10.96
N LEU A 84 2.08 9.91 11.20
CA LEU A 84 0.63 10.01 11.31
C LEU A 84 0.23 10.97 12.44
N ALA A 85 0.88 10.87 13.61
CA ALA A 85 0.62 11.78 14.72
C ALA A 85 0.91 13.24 14.39
N ILE A 86 1.96 13.52 13.59
CA ILE A 86 2.28 14.88 13.13
C ILE A 86 1.25 15.34 12.08
N ALA A 87 0.93 14.49 11.10
CA ALA A 87 -0.04 14.80 10.06
C ALA A 87 -1.42 15.13 10.64
N GLU A 88 -1.89 14.36 11.62
CA GLU A 88 -3.14 14.64 12.36
C GLU A 88 -3.09 15.96 13.15
N GLN A 89 -1.93 16.36 13.67
CA GLN A 89 -1.78 17.65 14.35
C GLN A 89 -1.82 18.83 13.37
N ASP A 90 -1.22 18.66 12.18
CA ASP A 90 -1.11 19.70 11.17
C ASP A 90 -2.41 19.88 10.38
N PHE A 91 -3.15 18.79 10.14
CA PHE A 91 -4.44 18.80 9.47
C PHE A 91 -5.34 17.71 10.05
N ASP A 92 -6.33 18.12 10.84
CA ASP A 92 -7.30 17.23 11.49
C ASP A 92 -7.99 16.32 10.45
N GLY A 93 -7.90 15.01 10.63
CA GLY A 93 -8.44 14.01 9.70
C GLY A 93 -7.47 13.49 8.63
N ALA A 94 -6.24 14.03 8.52
CA ALA A 94 -5.27 13.62 7.50
C ALA A 94 -4.76 12.18 7.67
N GLY A 95 -4.83 11.61 8.85
CA GLY A 95 -4.45 10.24 9.18
C GLY A 95 -5.27 9.19 8.45
N ASP A 96 -6.50 9.50 7.99
CA ASP A 96 -7.27 8.60 7.13
C ASP A 96 -6.52 8.26 5.83
N LEU A 97 -5.85 9.25 5.22
CA LEU A 97 -4.98 9.04 4.05
C LEU A 97 -3.87 8.03 4.35
N CYS A 98 -3.28 8.11 5.54
CA CYS A 98 -2.16 7.27 5.93
C CYS A 98 -2.63 5.84 6.23
N ILE A 99 -3.72 5.70 6.99
CA ILE A 99 -4.31 4.41 7.39
C ILE A 99 -4.77 3.63 6.15
N ARG A 100 -5.27 4.32 5.12
CA ARG A 100 -5.66 3.73 3.82
C ARG A 100 -4.59 2.81 3.23
N CYS A 101 -3.32 3.19 3.37
CA CYS A 101 -2.18 2.44 2.81
C CYS A 101 -1.48 1.56 3.86
N HIS A 102 -1.44 2.01 5.11
CA HIS A 102 -0.68 1.33 6.17
C HIS A 102 -1.49 0.32 6.98
N SER A 103 -2.81 0.27 6.82
CA SER A 103 -3.71 -0.69 7.47
C SER A 103 -4.95 -0.88 6.60
N THR A 104 -4.77 -1.54 5.46
CA THR A 104 -5.77 -1.57 4.38
C THR A 104 -7.05 -2.29 4.82
N GLY A 105 -6.93 -3.46 5.45
CA GLY A 105 -8.07 -4.19 6.02
C GLY A 105 -8.83 -3.39 7.10
N GLY A 106 -8.11 -2.57 7.87
CA GLY A 106 -8.70 -1.63 8.84
C GLY A 106 -9.49 -0.52 8.16
N TRP A 107 -8.88 0.13 7.16
CA TRP A 107 -9.51 1.21 6.40
C TRP A 107 -10.75 0.73 5.64
N TYR A 108 -10.64 -0.33 4.84
CA TYR A 108 -11.78 -0.91 4.13
C TYR A 108 -12.85 -1.47 5.08
N GLY A 109 -12.47 -1.85 6.30
CA GLY A 109 -13.37 -2.28 7.34
C GLY A 109 -14.03 -1.16 8.14
N GLY A 110 -13.87 0.11 7.75
CA GLY A 110 -14.51 1.27 8.40
C GLY A 110 -13.84 1.72 9.69
N ARG A 111 -12.62 1.24 9.98
CA ARG A 111 -11.92 1.47 11.26
C ARG A 111 -10.82 2.52 11.20
N SER A 112 -10.78 3.32 10.13
CA SER A 112 -9.88 4.47 10.01
C SER A 112 -10.39 5.71 10.75
N THR A 113 -11.57 5.68 11.37
CA THR A 113 -12.06 6.71 12.28
C THR A 113 -12.16 6.16 13.71
N PRO A 114 -11.64 6.85 14.74
CA PRO A 114 -10.94 8.15 14.67
C PRO A 114 -9.63 8.10 13.86
N THR A 115 -9.31 9.19 13.17
CA THR A 115 -8.23 9.25 12.14
C THR A 115 -6.81 9.18 12.70
N ASP A 116 -6.66 9.25 14.02
CA ASP A 116 -5.41 8.92 14.71
C ASP A 116 -5.13 7.40 14.75
N GLY A 117 -6.05 6.58 14.25
CA GLY A 117 -5.96 5.13 14.21
C GLY A 117 -6.39 4.44 15.50
N SER A 118 -6.96 5.15 16.48
CA SER A 118 -7.45 4.53 17.72
C SER A 118 -8.63 3.58 17.52
N GLY A 119 -9.29 3.64 16.35
CA GLY A 119 -10.36 2.73 15.94
C GLY A 119 -9.87 1.38 15.41
N LEU A 120 -8.58 1.24 15.10
CA LEU A 120 -8.00 0.01 14.58
C LEU A 120 -7.94 -1.09 15.66
N THR A 121 -8.09 -2.33 15.21
CA THR A 121 -8.07 -3.53 16.05
C THR A 121 -6.81 -4.36 15.82
N ALA A 122 -6.57 -5.36 16.66
CA ALA A 122 -5.40 -6.23 16.53
C ALA A 122 -5.27 -6.90 15.14
N GLY A 123 -6.39 -7.21 14.48
CA GLY A 123 -6.41 -7.79 13.14
C GLY A 123 -6.00 -6.83 12.02
N ASP A 124 -5.93 -5.52 12.31
CA ASP A 124 -5.58 -4.47 11.34
C ASP A 124 -4.08 -4.18 11.30
N ALA A 125 -3.31 -4.89 12.13
CA ALA A 125 -1.86 -4.71 12.26
C ALA A 125 -1.07 -5.21 11.05
N ASP A 126 -1.66 -6.10 10.25
CA ASP A 126 -0.99 -6.80 9.15
C ASP A 126 -0.83 -5.95 7.87
N GLY A 127 -0.97 -4.64 8.00
CA GLY A 127 -0.63 -3.66 6.98
C GLY A 127 -1.43 -3.85 5.69
N VAL A 128 -0.70 -4.10 4.59
CA VAL A 128 -1.26 -4.50 3.30
C VAL A 128 -1.41 -6.02 3.28
N ASP A 129 -2.63 -6.48 3.51
CA ASP A 129 -2.99 -7.88 3.63
C ASP A 129 -3.19 -8.60 2.28
N CYS A 130 -3.38 -9.93 2.36
CA CYS A 130 -3.54 -10.79 1.19
C CYS A 130 -4.74 -10.35 0.32
N ASP A 131 -5.87 -10.03 0.96
CA ASP A 131 -7.10 -9.72 0.25
C ASP A 131 -7.06 -8.37 -0.43
N THR A 132 -6.34 -7.40 0.13
CA THR A 132 -6.13 -6.11 -0.53
C THR A 132 -5.53 -6.31 -1.93
N CYS A 133 -4.49 -7.15 -2.04
CA CYS A 133 -3.89 -7.49 -3.34
C CYS A 133 -4.80 -8.41 -4.16
N HIS A 134 -5.27 -9.52 -3.57
CA HIS A 134 -6.06 -10.55 -4.25
C HIS A 134 -7.52 -10.16 -4.51
N LYS A 135 -7.94 -8.94 -4.17
CA LYS A 135 -9.20 -8.34 -4.60
C LYS A 135 -8.97 -7.17 -5.56
N MET A 136 -7.74 -6.70 -5.76
CA MET A 136 -7.52 -5.52 -6.57
C MET A 136 -7.78 -5.79 -8.06
N THR A 137 -8.59 -4.95 -8.68
CA THR A 137 -8.82 -4.88 -10.12
C THR A 137 -8.17 -3.62 -10.69
N ASN A 138 -8.02 -3.56 -12.02
CA ASN A 138 -7.52 -2.35 -12.65
C ASN A 138 -8.58 -1.23 -12.56
N PRO A 139 -8.27 -0.06 -11.98
CA PRO A 139 -9.20 1.08 -11.91
C PRO A 139 -9.70 1.56 -13.28
N ASN A 140 -8.99 1.24 -14.38
CA ASN A 140 -9.42 1.54 -15.74
C ASN A 140 -10.58 0.64 -16.25
N ASN A 141 -11.01 -0.36 -15.46
CA ASN A 141 -12.12 -1.27 -15.79
C ASN A 141 -11.94 -2.10 -17.09
N SER A 142 -10.69 -2.36 -17.49
CA SER A 142 -10.38 -3.10 -18.73
C SER A 142 -10.62 -4.61 -18.69
N GLU A 143 -10.74 -5.21 -17.50
CA GLU A 143 -10.91 -6.66 -17.31
C GLU A 143 -12.01 -6.97 -16.30
N HIS A 144 -11.68 -6.89 -15.00
CA HIS A 144 -12.62 -7.12 -13.91
C HIS A 144 -13.10 -5.79 -13.34
N LEU A 145 -14.41 -5.64 -13.23
CA LEU A 145 -15.02 -4.43 -12.67
C LEU A 145 -14.99 -4.52 -11.14
N GLY A 146 -14.18 -3.68 -10.51
CA GLY A 146 -14.21 -3.51 -9.06
C GLY A 146 -15.27 -2.48 -8.64
N VAL A 147 -15.49 -2.39 -7.34
CA VAL A 147 -16.47 -1.49 -6.75
C VAL A 147 -15.88 -0.09 -6.66
N MET A 148 -16.44 0.85 -7.40
CA MET A 148 -16.16 2.28 -7.27
C MET A 148 -17.49 3.00 -7.47
N LYS A 149 -18.07 3.58 -6.41
CA LYS A 149 -19.40 4.23 -6.51
C LYS A 149 -19.24 5.74 -6.66
N PRO A 150 -20.05 6.42 -7.50
CA PRO A 150 -20.00 7.88 -7.60
C PRO A 150 -20.21 8.56 -6.24
N PRO A 151 -19.48 9.64 -5.92
CA PRO A 151 -18.49 10.33 -6.77
C PRO A 151 -17.09 9.68 -6.83
N PHE A 152 -16.84 8.61 -6.09
CA PHE A 152 -15.53 7.96 -5.88
C PHE A 152 -15.06 7.03 -7.02
N ILE A 153 -15.03 7.52 -8.25
CA ILE A 153 -14.54 6.77 -9.41
C ILE A 153 -13.05 7.06 -9.63
N ALA A 154 -12.19 6.06 -9.50
CA ALA A 154 -10.73 6.19 -9.67
C ALA A 154 -10.28 6.05 -11.14
N ASN A 155 -10.94 6.73 -12.06
CA ASN A 155 -10.53 6.85 -13.46
C ASN A 155 -11.10 8.12 -14.10
N ASP A 156 -10.58 8.46 -15.28
CA ASP A 156 -10.98 9.65 -16.04
C ASP A 156 -12.37 9.57 -16.70
N ARG A 157 -13.10 8.47 -16.51
CA ARG A 157 -14.44 8.20 -17.05
C ARG A 157 -14.56 8.31 -18.58
N LYS A 158 -13.44 8.24 -19.30
CA LYS A 158 -13.42 8.20 -20.77
C LYS A 158 -13.65 6.77 -21.28
N THR A 159 -13.72 6.62 -22.61
CA THR A 159 -13.85 5.33 -23.28
C THR A 159 -12.75 5.19 -24.35
N PRO A 160 -11.73 4.34 -24.14
CA PRO A 160 -11.45 3.59 -22.91
C PRO A 160 -11.05 4.53 -21.76
N ALA A 161 -11.31 4.09 -20.53
CA ALA A 161 -10.94 4.87 -19.35
C ALA A 161 -9.45 4.72 -19.04
N THR A 162 -8.86 5.75 -18.45
CA THR A 162 -7.51 5.69 -17.88
C THR A 162 -7.62 5.69 -16.36
N GLY A 163 -7.03 4.69 -15.70
CA GLY A 163 -7.08 4.53 -14.25
C GLY A 163 -6.31 5.63 -13.52
N TYR A 164 -6.78 5.98 -12.33
CA TYR A 164 -6.01 6.77 -11.37
C TYR A 164 -5.17 5.82 -10.55
N TYR A 165 -3.88 5.75 -10.89
CA TYR A 165 -2.90 4.93 -10.18
C TYR A 165 -2.17 5.80 -9.16
N GLY A 166 -2.53 5.66 -7.88
CA GLY A 166 -1.83 6.31 -6.77
C GLY A 166 -2.69 6.47 -5.52
N SER A 167 -2.04 6.86 -4.41
CA SER A 167 -2.65 7.24 -3.13
C SER A 167 -3.69 6.25 -2.59
N GLY A 168 -3.47 4.95 -2.86
CA GLY A 168 -4.38 3.89 -2.44
C GLY A 168 -5.77 3.98 -3.10
N MET A 169 -5.91 4.66 -4.24
CA MET A 169 -7.16 4.75 -5.02
C MET A 169 -7.49 3.41 -5.70
N LEU A 170 -7.66 2.36 -4.89
CA LEU A 170 -7.83 1.01 -5.39
C LEU A 170 -9.27 0.79 -5.89
N SER A 171 -9.38 -0.10 -6.87
CA SER A 171 -10.65 -0.70 -7.27
C SER A 171 -10.65 -2.15 -6.79
N LEU A 172 -11.56 -2.51 -5.88
CA LEU A 172 -11.63 -3.84 -5.28
C LEU A 172 -12.80 -4.66 -5.82
N TRP A 173 -12.54 -5.93 -6.09
CA TRP A 173 -13.50 -6.92 -6.53
C TRP A 173 -14.49 -7.27 -5.42
N GLY A 174 -15.78 -7.04 -5.65
CA GLY A 174 -16.84 -7.33 -4.68
C GLY A 174 -17.24 -8.81 -4.59
N GLY A 175 -16.76 -9.66 -5.50
CA GLY A 175 -17.10 -11.09 -5.51
C GLY A 175 -16.25 -11.92 -4.54
N SER A 176 -16.60 -13.20 -4.36
CA SER A 176 -15.92 -14.11 -3.44
C SER A 176 -14.55 -14.60 -3.93
N HIS A 177 -14.30 -14.58 -5.24
CA HIS A 177 -13.04 -15.02 -5.84
C HIS A 177 -11.84 -14.26 -5.27
N LYS A 178 -10.71 -14.96 -5.13
CA LYS A 178 -9.38 -14.35 -5.00
C LYS A 178 -8.76 -14.27 -6.40
N LEU A 179 -8.35 -13.08 -6.79
CA LEU A 179 -7.74 -12.78 -8.08
C LEU A 179 -6.26 -13.16 -8.08
N GLY A 180 -5.75 -13.64 -9.21
CA GLY A 180 -4.34 -13.97 -9.33
C GLY A 180 -3.92 -14.18 -10.78
N PRO A 181 -2.62 -14.37 -11.06
CA PRO A 181 -2.10 -14.35 -12.43
C PRO A 181 -2.45 -15.59 -13.26
N TYR A 182 -2.87 -16.70 -12.64
CA TYR A 182 -3.01 -18.00 -13.31
C TYR A 182 -4.46 -18.35 -13.65
N SER A 183 -4.69 -18.80 -14.89
CA SER A 183 -5.97 -19.35 -15.37
C SER A 183 -6.25 -20.78 -14.91
N ASP A 184 -5.19 -21.52 -14.57
CA ASP A 184 -5.22 -22.94 -14.23
C ASP A 184 -4.91 -23.18 -12.74
N ALA A 185 -5.25 -22.22 -11.87
CA ALA A 185 -5.02 -22.35 -10.44
C ALA A 185 -5.86 -23.49 -9.84
N VAL A 186 -5.20 -24.45 -9.18
CA VAL A 186 -5.87 -25.52 -8.41
C VAL A 186 -6.05 -25.05 -6.96
N ALA A 187 -7.13 -24.31 -6.69
CA ALA A 187 -7.41 -23.71 -5.39
C ALA A 187 -8.51 -24.45 -4.61
N ARG A 188 -8.48 -24.36 -3.27
CA ARG A 188 -9.54 -24.86 -2.37
C ARG A 188 -10.57 -23.78 -2.01
N HIS A 189 -10.47 -22.62 -2.64
CA HIS A 189 -11.43 -21.53 -2.58
C HIS A 189 -11.67 -21.03 -4.02
N GLN A 190 -12.69 -20.20 -4.20
CA GLN A 190 -12.96 -19.57 -5.48
C GLN A 190 -11.76 -18.69 -5.89
N SER A 191 -11.29 -18.87 -7.12
CA SER A 191 -10.20 -18.10 -7.70
C SER A 191 -10.56 -17.69 -9.12
N MET A 192 -9.94 -16.61 -9.59
CA MET A 192 -10.18 -16.09 -10.93
C MET A 192 -8.88 -15.48 -11.45
N GLN A 193 -8.54 -15.73 -12.71
CA GLN A 193 -7.38 -15.10 -13.33
C GLN A 193 -7.61 -13.60 -13.44
N SER A 194 -6.58 -12.81 -13.16
CA SER A 194 -6.54 -11.38 -13.46
C SER A 194 -5.23 -11.05 -14.19
N LYS A 195 -5.36 -10.46 -15.37
CA LYS A 195 -4.23 -9.90 -16.14
C LYS A 195 -3.60 -8.72 -15.40
N PHE A 196 -4.38 -7.96 -14.63
CA PHE A 196 -3.86 -6.83 -13.86
C PHE A 196 -2.75 -7.25 -12.88
N HIS A 197 -2.80 -8.46 -12.33
CA HIS A 197 -1.75 -8.97 -11.43
C HIS A 197 -0.38 -9.17 -12.12
N ARG A 198 -0.33 -9.14 -13.46
CA ARG A 198 0.90 -9.17 -14.26
C ARG A 198 1.22 -7.84 -14.93
N ASP A 199 0.33 -6.85 -14.79
CA ASP A 199 0.41 -5.57 -15.47
C ASP A 199 1.45 -4.65 -14.81
N VAL A 200 2.13 -3.84 -15.62
CA VAL A 200 3.10 -2.84 -15.15
C VAL A 200 2.46 -1.78 -14.26
N ASP A 201 1.14 -1.58 -14.35
CA ASP A 201 0.39 -0.57 -13.60
C ASP A 201 -0.07 -1.03 -12.21
N PHE A 202 0.06 -2.33 -11.86
CA PHE A 202 -0.50 -2.90 -10.63
C PHE A 202 -0.03 -2.19 -9.36
N CYS A 203 1.28 -2.02 -9.21
CA CYS A 203 1.87 -1.38 -8.03
C CYS A 203 1.65 0.15 -8.02
N GLY A 204 1.30 0.74 -9.17
CA GLY A 204 1.07 2.17 -9.29
C GLY A 204 -0.10 2.68 -8.48
N SER A 205 -1.10 1.84 -8.21
CA SER A 205 -2.24 2.19 -7.35
C SER A 205 -1.84 2.56 -5.91
N CYS A 206 -0.64 2.16 -5.46
CA CYS A 206 -0.09 2.48 -4.14
C CYS A 206 1.19 3.33 -4.21
N HIS A 207 2.12 3.02 -5.12
CA HIS A 207 3.47 3.62 -5.19
C HIS A 207 3.55 4.90 -6.05
N GLU A 208 2.46 5.67 -6.03
CA GLU A 208 2.37 7.04 -6.54
C GLU A 208 1.65 7.83 -5.45
N VAL A 209 2.36 8.65 -4.68
CA VAL A 209 1.79 9.23 -3.46
C VAL A 209 1.55 10.71 -3.67
N SER A 210 0.29 11.09 -3.57
CA SER A 210 -0.17 12.47 -3.73
C SER A 210 -1.09 12.85 -2.59
N ASN A 211 -0.78 13.97 -1.95
CA ASN A 211 -1.54 14.52 -0.85
C ASN A 211 -2.74 15.32 -1.40
N PRO A 212 -3.99 14.89 -1.15
CA PRO A 212 -5.19 15.52 -1.69
C PRO A 212 -5.41 16.94 -1.13
N ALA A 213 -5.11 17.19 0.14
CA ALA A 213 -5.24 18.52 0.74
C ALA A 213 -4.23 19.51 0.15
N ILE A 214 -2.98 19.10 -0.04
CA ILE A 214 -1.96 19.93 -0.70
C ILE A 214 -2.35 20.16 -2.17
N GLY A 215 -2.81 19.12 -2.85
CA GLY A 215 -3.32 19.20 -4.22
C GLY A 215 -4.44 20.22 -4.39
N ASP A 216 -5.36 20.29 -3.43
CA ASP A 216 -6.55 21.12 -3.55
C ASP A 216 -6.32 22.56 -3.05
N LEU A 217 -5.52 22.75 -2.00
CA LEU A 217 -5.47 24.00 -1.22
C LEU A 217 -4.14 24.76 -1.33
N ALA A 218 -3.02 24.06 -1.53
CA ALA A 218 -1.70 24.69 -1.45
C ALA A 218 -1.43 25.58 -2.67
N HIS A 219 -0.50 26.52 -2.51
CA HIS A 219 0.01 27.31 -3.62
C HIS A 219 0.51 26.39 -4.74
N ASN A 220 0.04 26.65 -5.97
CA ASN A 220 0.37 25.85 -7.15
C ASN A 220 0.05 24.35 -7.00
N ASN A 221 -0.89 23.96 -6.13
CA ASN A 221 -1.42 22.59 -6.00
C ASN A 221 -0.36 21.51 -5.71
N GLY A 222 0.81 21.90 -5.18
CA GLY A 222 1.93 20.98 -4.99
C GLY A 222 2.37 20.24 -6.26
N LYS A 223 2.15 20.83 -7.45
CA LYS A 223 2.52 20.23 -8.74
C LYS A 223 3.96 20.57 -9.15
N GLN A 224 4.50 19.86 -10.15
CA GLN A 224 5.79 20.20 -10.75
C GLN A 224 5.70 21.57 -11.46
N ALA A 225 6.78 22.34 -11.47
CA ALA A 225 6.79 23.68 -12.09
C ALA A 225 6.33 23.67 -13.57
N THR A 226 6.66 22.60 -14.30
CA THR A 226 6.28 22.39 -15.71
C THR A 226 5.04 21.53 -15.89
N GLY A 227 4.37 21.14 -14.80
CA GLY A 227 3.19 20.29 -14.85
C GLY A 227 1.97 21.02 -15.41
N ASP A 228 1.03 20.25 -15.96
CA ASP A 228 -0.24 20.76 -16.46
C ASP A 228 -1.04 21.49 -15.37
N PRO A 229 -2.02 22.33 -15.73
CA PRO A 229 -2.95 22.90 -14.76
C PRO A 229 -3.69 21.81 -13.97
N VAL A 230 -3.84 22.02 -12.66
CA VAL A 230 -4.62 21.14 -11.79
C VAL A 230 -6.03 21.71 -11.65
N ILE A 231 -7.04 20.86 -11.87
CA ILE A 231 -8.43 21.21 -11.57
C ILE A 231 -8.66 21.00 -10.08
N ALA A 232 -8.77 22.08 -9.31
CA ALA A 232 -8.93 22.06 -7.86
C ALA A 232 -10.03 23.01 -7.41
N SER A 233 -10.59 22.75 -6.23
CA SER A 233 -11.58 23.65 -5.63
C SER A 233 -10.94 24.89 -5.03
N GLY A 234 -9.74 24.77 -4.45
CA GLY A 234 -9.09 25.87 -3.71
C GLY A 234 -9.82 26.29 -2.43
N ALA A 235 -10.78 25.50 -1.95
CA ALA A 235 -11.63 25.84 -0.82
C ALA A 235 -11.78 24.65 0.14
N LEU A 236 -11.50 24.91 1.42
CA LEU A 236 -11.68 23.96 2.52
C LEU A 236 -13.14 23.48 2.60
N GLY A 237 -13.34 22.19 2.81
CA GLY A 237 -14.66 21.60 3.03
C GLY A 237 -15.60 21.63 1.82
N SER A 238 -15.10 21.97 0.63
CA SER A 238 -15.90 21.92 -0.60
C SER A 238 -16.30 20.47 -0.97
N PRO A 239 -17.32 20.27 -1.82
CA PRO A 239 -17.70 18.95 -2.32
C PRO A 239 -16.54 18.22 -3.00
N VAL A 240 -16.45 16.91 -2.79
CA VAL A 240 -15.33 16.08 -3.30
C VAL A 240 -15.23 16.06 -4.82
N ASP A 241 -16.35 16.15 -5.53
CA ASP A 241 -16.42 16.04 -6.99
C ASP A 241 -15.76 17.21 -7.73
N ILE A 242 -15.47 18.32 -7.03
CA ILE A 242 -14.73 19.46 -7.58
C ILE A 242 -13.29 19.57 -7.05
N LYS A 243 -12.82 18.59 -6.27
CA LYS A 243 -11.48 18.59 -5.68
C LYS A 243 -10.40 18.02 -6.60
N ALA A 244 -9.15 18.40 -6.33
CA ALA A 244 -7.98 17.93 -7.05
C ALA A 244 -7.93 16.41 -7.22
N ALA A 245 -8.17 15.65 -6.15
CA ALA A 245 -8.08 14.20 -6.17
C ALA A 245 -9.08 13.49 -7.08
N PHE A 246 -10.18 14.16 -7.44
CA PHE A 246 -11.25 13.58 -8.27
C PHE A 246 -11.14 13.98 -9.74
N ASN A 247 -10.37 15.03 -10.04
CA ASN A 247 -10.36 15.66 -11.36
C ASN A 247 -8.99 15.62 -12.06
N ASN A 248 -7.99 15.00 -11.45
CA ASN A 248 -6.62 14.92 -12.00
C ASN A 248 -6.04 13.54 -11.75
N PHE A 249 -5.12 13.11 -12.61
CA PHE A 249 -4.32 11.92 -12.35
C PHE A 249 -3.43 12.14 -11.12
N PRO A 250 -3.21 11.11 -10.27
CA PRO A 250 -2.46 11.27 -9.03
C PRO A 250 -1.11 11.97 -9.22
N TYR A 251 -0.33 11.63 -10.24
CA TYR A 251 0.98 12.25 -10.48
C TYR A 251 0.95 13.78 -10.70
N GLN A 252 -0.20 14.38 -11.03
CA GLN A 252 -0.33 15.79 -11.42
C GLN A 252 -0.39 16.79 -10.26
N TYR A 253 -0.71 16.36 -9.03
CA TYR A 253 -0.93 17.25 -7.89
C TYR A 253 -0.31 16.72 -6.59
N GLY A 254 -0.17 17.60 -5.60
CA GLY A 254 0.13 17.23 -4.22
C GLY A 254 1.33 16.32 -4.05
N ILE A 255 2.42 16.56 -4.77
CA ILE A 255 3.55 15.63 -4.87
C ILE A 255 4.13 15.27 -3.50
N VAL A 256 4.14 13.97 -3.17
CA VAL A 256 4.88 13.40 -2.02
C VAL A 256 5.92 12.39 -2.52
N GLU A 257 5.53 11.45 -3.38
CA GLU A 257 6.42 10.42 -3.95
C GLU A 257 6.00 10.14 -5.40
N ARG A 258 6.94 10.07 -6.35
CA ARG A 258 6.69 9.87 -7.79
C ARG A 258 7.30 8.58 -8.33
N THR A 259 7.45 7.55 -7.49
CA THR A 259 8.10 6.29 -7.84
C THR A 259 7.49 5.64 -9.08
N PHE A 260 6.16 5.48 -9.12
CA PHE A 260 5.50 4.81 -10.24
C PHE A 260 5.54 5.63 -11.54
N SER A 261 5.18 6.92 -11.53
CA SER A 261 5.19 7.72 -12.75
C SER A 261 6.60 7.95 -13.31
N GLU A 262 7.62 8.12 -12.45
CA GLU A 262 9.02 8.18 -12.88
C GLU A 262 9.47 6.86 -13.52
N PHE A 263 9.11 5.73 -12.91
CA PHE A 263 9.37 4.41 -13.47
C PHE A 263 8.67 4.22 -14.84
N LYS A 264 7.39 4.62 -14.95
CA LYS A 264 6.60 4.55 -16.19
C LYS A 264 7.12 5.46 -17.30
N ALA A 265 7.78 6.57 -16.95
CA ALA A 265 8.41 7.45 -17.92
C ALA A 265 9.74 6.88 -18.46
N GLY A 266 10.33 5.90 -17.78
CA GLY A 266 11.58 5.25 -18.17
C GLY A 266 11.41 4.14 -19.22
N ILE A 267 12.52 3.76 -19.86
CA ILE A 267 12.54 2.69 -20.87
C ILE A 267 12.21 1.32 -20.29
N LEU A 268 12.50 1.08 -19.00
CA LEU A 268 12.34 -0.23 -18.36
C LEU A 268 10.88 -0.69 -18.37
N SER A 269 9.93 0.17 -18.00
CA SER A 269 8.51 -0.22 -17.97
C SER A 269 7.95 -0.64 -19.33
N GLY A 270 8.56 -0.18 -20.42
CA GLY A 270 8.20 -0.54 -21.80
C GLY A 270 9.02 -1.69 -22.39
N THR A 271 10.04 -2.18 -21.68
CA THR A 271 10.94 -3.22 -22.19
C THR A 271 10.48 -4.60 -21.77
N LEU A 272 10.40 -5.53 -22.72
CA LEU A 272 10.15 -6.93 -22.42
C LEU A 272 11.39 -7.56 -21.76
N VAL A 273 11.17 -8.44 -20.79
CA VAL A 273 12.26 -9.16 -20.10
C VAL A 273 13.11 -9.96 -21.10
N ARG A 274 12.48 -10.59 -22.10
CA ARG A 274 13.21 -11.33 -23.15
C ARG A 274 14.14 -10.45 -24.00
N ASP A 275 13.87 -9.15 -24.03
CA ASP A 275 14.64 -8.15 -24.78
C ASP A 275 15.72 -7.48 -23.90
N TYR A 276 16.03 -8.02 -22.71
CA TYR A 276 17.07 -7.53 -21.80
C TYR A 276 18.40 -7.16 -22.48
N SER A 277 18.84 -7.97 -23.46
CA SER A 277 20.09 -7.74 -24.18
C SER A 277 20.11 -6.43 -25.00
N SER A 278 18.93 -5.86 -25.30
CA SER A 278 18.76 -4.59 -26.02
C SER A 278 18.88 -3.36 -25.12
N LEU A 279 18.85 -3.52 -23.78
CA LEU A 279 18.99 -2.41 -22.85
C LEU A 279 20.36 -1.72 -22.99
N PRO A 280 20.47 -0.42 -22.67
CA PRO A 280 21.74 0.25 -22.43
C PRO A 280 22.66 -0.57 -21.51
N LYS A 281 23.99 -0.53 -21.76
CA LYS A 281 24.96 -1.41 -21.07
C LYS A 281 24.99 -1.21 -19.55
N ASP A 282 24.79 0.00 -19.10
CA ASP A 282 24.65 0.39 -17.70
C ASP A 282 23.40 -0.19 -17.02
N LEU A 283 22.35 -0.52 -17.80
CA LEU A 283 21.14 -1.20 -17.32
C LEU A 283 21.23 -2.74 -17.41
N GLN A 284 22.35 -3.31 -17.89
CA GLN A 284 22.57 -4.76 -17.96
C GLN A 284 23.30 -5.31 -16.72
N ALA A 285 22.97 -4.83 -15.53
CA ALA A 285 23.61 -5.21 -14.26
C ALA A 285 22.63 -5.14 -13.07
N GLY A 286 23.12 -5.52 -11.88
CA GLY A 286 22.43 -5.39 -10.60
C GLY A 286 21.02 -5.98 -10.58
N ALA A 287 20.07 -5.24 -10.00
CA ALA A 287 18.68 -5.66 -9.86
C ALA A 287 17.98 -5.99 -11.21
N ILE A 288 18.33 -5.30 -12.29
CA ILE A 288 17.73 -5.54 -13.62
C ILE A 288 18.21 -6.89 -14.16
N LYS A 289 19.52 -7.18 -14.02
CA LYS A 289 20.06 -8.49 -14.36
C LYS A 289 19.44 -9.60 -13.51
N ALA A 290 19.32 -9.39 -12.20
CA ALA A 290 18.71 -10.35 -11.29
C ALA A 290 17.24 -10.65 -11.65
N ALA A 291 16.48 -9.60 -12.00
CA ALA A 291 15.12 -9.74 -12.51
C ALA A 291 15.08 -10.58 -13.80
N PHE A 292 15.95 -10.28 -14.77
CA PHE A 292 16.08 -11.07 -16.01
C PHE A 292 16.44 -12.54 -15.73
N ASP A 293 17.46 -12.80 -14.90
CA ASP A 293 17.95 -14.15 -14.60
C ASP A 293 16.88 -15.01 -13.91
N SER A 294 16.04 -14.40 -13.07
CA SER A 294 14.95 -15.08 -12.38
C SER A 294 13.75 -15.35 -13.29
N ALA A 295 13.34 -14.33 -14.06
CA ALA A 295 12.16 -14.37 -14.92
C ALA A 295 12.39 -15.19 -16.21
N LYS A 296 13.61 -15.14 -16.78
CA LYS A 296 14.02 -15.83 -18.01
C LYS A 296 13.13 -15.53 -19.23
N GLY A 297 12.59 -14.32 -19.30
CA GLY A 297 11.72 -13.87 -20.40
C GLY A 297 10.24 -13.86 -20.00
N ASP A 298 9.40 -14.36 -20.91
CA ASP A 298 7.94 -14.36 -20.80
C ASP A 298 7.42 -15.26 -19.66
N TYR A 299 6.15 -15.12 -19.30
CA TYR A 299 5.49 -16.00 -18.34
C TYR A 299 5.41 -17.44 -18.88
N SER A 300 5.27 -18.44 -17.99
CA SER A 300 5.26 -19.86 -18.39
C SER A 300 4.13 -20.22 -19.35
N ASP A 301 3.05 -19.43 -19.38
CA ASP A 301 1.92 -19.58 -20.31
C ASP A 301 2.10 -18.82 -21.65
N GLY A 302 3.28 -18.24 -21.89
CA GLY A 302 3.60 -17.48 -23.10
C GLY A 302 3.15 -16.03 -23.09
N THR A 303 2.51 -15.54 -22.01
CA THR A 303 2.17 -14.11 -21.89
C THR A 303 3.45 -13.28 -21.83
N ALA A 304 3.48 -12.18 -22.57
CA ALA A 304 4.59 -11.23 -22.55
C ALA A 304 4.87 -10.72 -21.12
N ARG A 305 6.14 -10.67 -20.72
CA ARG A 305 6.56 -10.10 -19.43
C ARG A 305 7.41 -8.86 -19.64
N TYR A 306 6.99 -7.75 -19.05
CA TYR A 306 7.74 -6.50 -19.01
C TYR A 306 8.60 -6.42 -17.75
N PHE A 307 9.65 -5.60 -17.74
CA PHE A 307 10.31 -5.21 -16.49
C PHE A 307 9.36 -4.32 -15.67
N SER A 308 8.46 -4.95 -14.92
CA SER A 308 7.51 -4.32 -13.98
C SER A 308 8.06 -4.28 -12.55
N CYS A 309 7.42 -3.49 -11.69
CA CYS A 309 7.67 -3.53 -10.25
C CYS A 309 7.59 -4.97 -9.71
N GLN A 310 6.58 -5.75 -10.11
CA GLN A 310 6.44 -7.14 -9.70
C GLN A 310 7.54 -8.04 -10.26
N THR A 311 8.03 -7.80 -11.47
CA THR A 311 9.13 -8.59 -12.03
C THR A 311 10.42 -8.42 -11.22
N CYS A 312 10.66 -7.21 -10.71
CA CYS A 312 11.83 -6.90 -9.87
C CYS A 312 11.64 -7.29 -8.40
N HIS A 313 10.49 -6.98 -7.80
CA HIS A 313 10.24 -7.09 -6.36
C HIS A 313 9.39 -8.30 -5.96
N VAL A 314 8.79 -9.01 -6.91
CA VAL A 314 8.00 -10.23 -6.70
C VAL A 314 8.53 -11.31 -7.63
N ARG A 315 9.86 -11.48 -7.57
CA ARG A 315 10.65 -12.25 -8.56
C ARG A 315 10.10 -13.66 -8.76
N ALA A 316 10.24 -14.16 -9.99
CA ALA A 316 9.86 -15.52 -10.34
C ALA A 316 10.73 -16.55 -9.60
N VAL A 317 10.08 -17.54 -8.98
CA VAL A 317 10.73 -18.71 -8.37
C VAL A 317 10.05 -20.00 -8.79
N THR A 318 10.76 -21.12 -8.65
CA THR A 318 10.16 -22.45 -8.84
C THR A 318 9.57 -22.96 -7.53
N GLY A 319 8.26 -23.22 -7.49
CA GLY A 319 7.63 -23.71 -6.26
C GLY A 319 6.14 -24.04 -6.39
N LEU A 320 5.58 -24.52 -5.27
CA LEU A 320 4.14 -24.70 -5.09
C LEU A 320 3.54 -23.40 -4.54
N GLY A 321 2.32 -23.07 -4.97
CA GLY A 321 1.58 -21.91 -4.44
C GLY A 321 0.91 -22.17 -3.09
N CYS A 322 0.67 -23.42 -2.70
CA CYS A 322 0.12 -23.81 -1.41
C CYS A 322 0.43 -25.28 -1.05
N ASN A 323 0.13 -25.67 0.18
CA ASN A 323 0.41 -27.00 0.75
C ASN A 323 -0.60 -28.10 0.39
N LYS A 324 -1.44 -27.91 -0.64
CA LYS A 324 -2.53 -28.84 -0.98
C LYS A 324 -2.15 -29.82 -2.09
N SER A 325 -2.68 -31.03 -1.99
CA SER A 325 -2.52 -32.06 -3.03
C SER A 325 -3.16 -31.63 -4.35
N GLY A 326 -2.48 -31.92 -5.46
CA GLY A 326 -2.89 -31.59 -6.82
C GLY A 326 -2.45 -30.21 -7.31
N VAL A 327 -1.78 -29.41 -6.47
CA VAL A 327 -1.28 -28.09 -6.85
C VAL A 327 -0.03 -28.26 -7.73
N PRO A 328 0.04 -27.61 -8.91
CA PRO A 328 1.20 -27.74 -9.79
C PRO A 328 2.41 -26.98 -9.24
N ILE A 329 3.61 -27.51 -9.49
CA ILE A 329 4.85 -26.75 -9.36
C ILE A 329 4.93 -25.79 -10.54
N ARG A 330 5.17 -24.50 -10.27
CA ARG A 330 5.31 -23.46 -11.28
C ARG A 330 6.74 -22.97 -11.31
N SER A 331 7.30 -22.74 -12.50
CA SER A 331 8.62 -22.15 -12.70
C SER A 331 8.65 -20.62 -12.56
N ASP A 332 7.48 -19.99 -12.57
CA ASP A 332 7.29 -18.55 -12.50
C ASP A 332 6.37 -18.12 -11.35
N LEU A 333 6.42 -18.84 -10.22
CA LEU A 333 5.65 -18.48 -9.02
C LEU A 333 6.12 -17.11 -8.51
N PRO A 334 5.22 -16.13 -8.29
CA PRO A 334 5.61 -14.84 -7.71
C PRO A 334 6.03 -15.04 -6.25
N LEU A 335 7.31 -14.81 -5.95
CA LEU A 335 7.80 -14.80 -4.57
C LEU A 335 7.25 -13.57 -3.86
N HIS A 336 6.44 -13.76 -2.81
CA HIS A 336 5.84 -12.66 -2.05
C HIS A 336 6.84 -11.96 -1.13
N ASP A 337 7.97 -11.52 -1.69
CA ASP A 337 9.08 -10.89 -0.98
C ASP A 337 9.14 -9.39 -1.29
N MET A 338 8.20 -8.63 -0.74
CA MET A 338 8.13 -7.18 -0.93
C MET A 338 9.04 -6.43 0.07
N THR A 339 10.28 -6.89 0.20
CA THR A 339 11.29 -6.24 1.06
C THR A 339 11.92 -5.05 0.33
N GLY A 340 12.30 -4.01 1.09
CA GLY A 340 12.78 -2.74 0.55
C GLY A 340 13.99 -2.18 1.29
N GLY A 341 14.43 -0.98 0.90
CA GLY A 341 15.62 -0.32 1.46
C GLY A 341 15.51 0.05 2.94
N ASN A 342 14.33 0.02 3.54
CA ASN A 342 14.07 0.24 4.96
C ASN A 342 14.36 -1.01 5.83
N TYR A 343 15.42 -1.75 5.50
CA TYR A 343 15.79 -3.03 6.14
C TYR A 343 16.04 -2.96 7.65
N TRP A 344 16.22 -1.75 8.20
CA TRP A 344 16.41 -1.51 9.63
C TRP A 344 15.09 -1.40 10.40
N VAL A 345 13.96 -1.12 9.73
CA VAL A 345 12.64 -0.98 10.38
C VAL A 345 12.20 -2.28 11.08
N PRO A 346 12.43 -3.49 10.53
CA PRO A 346 12.23 -4.74 11.26
C PRO A 346 12.90 -4.77 12.64
N ASP A 347 14.11 -4.23 12.80
CA ASP A 347 14.78 -4.17 14.11
C ASP A 347 14.04 -3.24 15.07
N ALA A 348 13.55 -2.09 14.57
CA ALA A 348 12.78 -1.14 15.37
C ALA A 348 11.45 -1.76 15.83
N ILE A 349 10.76 -2.49 14.96
CA ILE A 349 9.54 -3.23 15.28
C ILE A 349 9.81 -4.29 16.35
N ILE A 350 10.86 -5.11 16.18
CA ILE A 350 11.24 -6.14 17.15
C ILE A 350 11.62 -5.51 18.49
N TYR A 351 12.39 -4.42 18.48
CA TYR A 351 12.76 -3.69 19.68
C TYR A 351 11.52 -3.18 20.44
N GLN A 352 10.61 -2.49 19.76
CA GLN A 352 9.38 -2.00 20.37
C GLN A 352 8.47 -3.14 20.85
N ASN A 353 8.44 -4.26 20.13
CA ASN A 353 7.72 -5.46 20.59
C ASN A 353 8.29 -5.97 21.92
N THR A 354 9.62 -6.05 22.05
CA THR A 354 10.29 -6.44 23.30
C THR A 354 10.02 -5.46 24.44
N GLN A 355 9.90 -4.16 24.14
CA GLN A 355 9.56 -3.15 25.15
C GLN A 355 8.05 -3.08 25.46
N GLY A 356 7.21 -3.83 24.74
CA GLY A 356 5.76 -3.72 24.86
C GLY A 356 5.20 -2.36 24.40
N SER A 357 5.93 -1.66 23.51
CA SER A 357 5.64 -0.28 23.10
C SER A 357 5.15 -0.14 21.66
N LEU A 358 4.93 -1.25 20.95
CA LEU A 358 4.29 -1.21 19.63
C LEU A 358 2.88 -0.61 19.76
N ARG A 359 2.58 0.41 18.96
CA ARG A 359 1.25 1.05 18.94
C ARG A 359 0.16 0.09 18.45
N LEU A 360 0.48 -0.75 17.48
CA LEU A 360 -0.44 -1.75 16.92
C LEU A 360 0.30 -3.06 16.66
N GLY A 361 -0.37 -4.20 16.84
CA GLY A 361 0.18 -5.51 16.50
C GLY A 361 1.33 -6.02 17.37
N GLY A 362 1.39 -5.59 18.64
CA GLY A 362 2.33 -6.12 19.62
C GLY A 362 2.07 -7.58 20.01
N GLY A 363 3.01 -8.19 20.73
CA GLY A 363 2.93 -9.61 21.08
C GLY A 363 3.30 -10.53 19.91
N LEU A 364 4.28 -10.11 19.10
CA LEU A 364 4.70 -10.86 17.92
C LEU A 364 5.06 -12.30 18.26
N THR A 365 4.49 -13.23 17.51
CA THR A 365 4.80 -14.66 17.59
C THR A 365 6.25 -14.92 17.17
N ALA A 366 6.79 -16.07 17.57
CA ALA A 366 8.11 -16.52 17.13
C ALA A 366 8.23 -16.56 15.59
N VAL A 367 7.15 -16.93 14.89
CA VAL A 367 7.11 -16.98 13.43
C VAL A 367 7.13 -15.58 12.81
N GLN A 368 6.46 -14.59 13.41
CA GLN A 368 6.51 -13.20 12.95
C GLN A 368 7.91 -12.59 13.13
N ILE A 369 8.54 -12.81 14.29
CA ILE A 369 9.91 -12.33 14.56
C ILE A 369 10.91 -12.96 13.58
N ASP A 370 10.80 -14.27 13.35
CA ASP A 370 11.65 -15.00 12.41
C ASP A 370 11.44 -14.51 10.96
N ALA A 371 10.19 -14.28 10.55
CA ALA A 371 9.88 -13.73 9.23
C ALA A 371 10.46 -12.32 9.04
N LEU A 372 10.36 -11.43 10.04
CA LEU A 372 10.96 -10.08 10.01
C LEU A 372 12.48 -10.13 9.85
N ASN A 373 13.16 -11.00 10.62
CA ASN A 373 14.60 -11.19 10.50
C ASN A 373 15.00 -11.73 9.13
N ALA A 374 14.24 -12.70 8.61
CA ALA A 374 14.47 -13.25 7.28
C ALA A 374 14.25 -12.20 6.18
N GLY A 375 13.21 -11.38 6.30
CA GLY A 375 12.92 -10.28 5.38
C GLY A 375 14.03 -9.24 5.37
N LYS A 376 14.51 -8.82 6.55
CA LYS A 376 15.70 -7.96 6.68
C LYS A 376 16.92 -8.56 5.99
N ALA A 377 17.22 -9.84 6.23
CA ALA A 377 18.36 -10.49 5.60
C ALA A 377 18.25 -10.51 4.07
N ARG A 378 17.05 -10.77 3.52
CA ARG A 378 16.81 -10.69 2.07
C ARG A 378 16.99 -9.27 1.53
N ALA A 379 16.46 -8.26 2.23
CA ALA A 379 16.65 -6.86 1.86
C ALA A 379 18.14 -6.48 1.80
N GLN A 380 18.92 -6.87 2.81
CA GLN A 380 20.37 -6.64 2.84
C GLN A 380 21.12 -7.36 1.71
N GLN A 381 20.68 -8.56 1.33
CA GLN A 381 21.24 -9.25 0.17
C GLN A 381 20.96 -8.50 -1.14
N GLN A 382 19.74 -7.97 -1.31
CA GLN A 382 19.39 -7.18 -2.50
C GLN A 382 20.22 -5.89 -2.62
N LEU A 383 20.55 -5.25 -1.49
CA LEU A 383 21.39 -4.04 -1.49
C LEU A 383 22.86 -4.28 -1.89
N ASN A 384 23.30 -5.54 -1.94
CA ASN A 384 24.66 -5.92 -2.32
C ASN A 384 24.77 -6.41 -3.79
N LEU A 385 23.70 -6.30 -4.59
CA LEU A 385 23.62 -6.79 -5.98
C LEU A 385 24.33 -5.91 -7.01
#